data_AF-G9XH19-F1
#
_entry.id   AF-G9XH19-F1
#
_cell.length_a   1.000
_cell.length_b   1.000
_cell.length_c   1.000
_cell.angle_alpha   90.00
_cell.angle_beta   90.00
_cell.angle_gamma   90.00
#
_symmetry.space_group_name_H-M   'P 1'
#
loop_
_entity.id
_entity.type
_entity.pdbx_description
1 polymer ?
#
loop_
_entity_poly.entity_id
_entity_poly.type
_entity_poly.pdbx_seq_one_letter_code
_entity_poly.pdbx_strand_id
1 'polypeptide(L)'
;MGFLVGITGSVIAAPHYVLPDDREAKLVYASGLQPQQSAGTQSSEPSGASGTAREGELFLKKGCTQCHEVSYYGIAGGVTGPDLTKAYGDVPDRFGKTLAEFLQEPEGTMAEMFVRMDITDDEKNQVLELLTAAGGETAQQPAGEENESTENTNNPE
;
A
#
# COMPACT_ATOMS: atom_id res chain seq x y z
N MET A 1 -21.94 -17.25 51.53
CA MET A 1 -21.29 -17.98 50.41
C MET A 1 -22.41 -18.66 49.63
N GLY A 2 -22.72 -18.43 48.36
CA GLY A 2 -22.16 -17.62 47.29
C GLY A 2 -23.02 -17.81 46.02
N PHE A 3 -22.95 -16.81 45.14
CA PHE A 3 -23.26 -16.80 43.70
C PHE A 3 -24.71 -17.09 43.23
N LEU A 4 -25.47 -16.00 43.09
CA LEU A 4 -26.56 -15.84 42.13
C LEU A 4 -26.00 -15.95 40.70
N VAL A 5 -26.40 -16.98 39.96
CA VAL A 5 -26.24 -17.05 38.50
C VAL A 5 -27.48 -16.41 37.88
N GLY A 6 -27.33 -15.18 37.41
CA GLY A 6 -28.35 -14.47 36.64
C GLY A 6 -27.75 -13.97 35.33
N ILE A 7 -27.88 -14.78 34.27
CA ILE A 7 -27.78 -14.29 32.89
C ILE A 7 -29.02 -14.77 32.13
N THR A 8 -30.14 -14.11 32.38
CA THR A 8 -31.24 -14.11 31.41
C THR A 8 -30.75 -13.34 30.20
N GLY A 9 -30.35 -14.06 29.14
CA GLY A 9 -29.92 -13.46 27.89
C GLY A 9 -31.05 -12.63 27.28
N SER A 10 -30.88 -11.32 27.23
CA SER A 10 -31.68 -10.46 26.36
C SER A 10 -31.08 -10.51 24.96
N VAL A 11 -31.75 -11.20 24.05
CA VAL A 11 -31.55 -11.00 22.62
C VAL A 11 -32.02 -9.58 22.31
N ILE A 12 -31.07 -8.68 22.04
CA ILE A 12 -31.38 -7.35 21.51
C ILE A 12 -31.72 -7.55 20.04
N ALA A 13 -33.01 -7.65 19.72
CA ALA A 13 -33.48 -7.54 18.34
C ALA A 13 -33.11 -6.14 17.83
N ALA A 14 -32.37 -6.07 16.73
CA ALA A 14 -32.10 -4.80 16.05
C ALA A 14 -33.45 -4.14 15.69
N PRO A 15 -33.61 -2.82 15.88
CA PRO A 15 -34.84 -2.15 15.48
C PRO A 15 -34.99 -2.27 13.97
N HIS A 16 -36.12 -2.84 13.53
CA HIS A 16 -36.54 -2.83 12.14
C HIS A 16 -36.69 -1.36 11.69
N TYR A 17 -35.73 -0.87 10.92
CA TYR A 17 -35.87 0.42 10.24
C TYR A 17 -36.96 0.28 9.18
N VAL A 18 -38.12 0.88 9.45
CA VAL A 18 -39.13 1.17 8.44
C VAL A 18 -38.58 2.32 7.60
N LEU A 19 -38.29 2.07 6.33
CA LEU A 19 -37.97 3.13 5.37
C LEU A 19 -39.22 4.00 5.20
N PRO A 20 -39.14 5.33 5.40
CA PRO A 20 -40.30 6.19 5.30
C PRO A 20 -40.81 6.27 3.84
N ASP A 21 -42.12 6.15 3.68
CA ASP A 21 -42.86 6.40 2.44
C ASP A 21 -42.59 7.85 1.96
N ASP A 22 -42.43 8.01 0.65
CA ASP A 22 -41.96 9.21 -0.07
C ASP A 22 -42.78 10.49 0.19
N ARG A 23 -43.91 10.37 0.88
CA ARG A 23 -44.85 11.46 1.13
C ARG A 23 -44.52 12.28 2.37
N GLU A 24 -43.93 11.66 3.40
CA GLU A 24 -43.50 12.36 4.62
C GLU A 24 -42.26 13.25 4.35
N ALA A 25 -41.40 12.83 3.42
CA ALA A 25 -40.21 13.59 3.01
C ALA A 25 -40.54 14.95 2.36
N LYS A 26 -41.75 15.10 1.80
CA LYS A 26 -42.16 16.31 1.08
C LYS A 26 -42.66 17.43 2.01
N LEU A 27 -43.13 17.09 3.21
CA LEU A 27 -43.62 18.07 4.20
C LEU A 27 -42.49 18.74 4.98
N VAL A 28 -41.35 18.07 5.16
CA VAL A 28 -40.15 18.63 5.80
C VAL A 28 -39.52 19.75 4.95
N TYR A 29 -39.72 19.72 3.63
CA TYR A 29 -39.11 20.71 2.71
C TYR A 29 -39.82 22.08 2.69
N ALA A 30 -41.05 22.17 3.21
CA ALA A 30 -41.87 23.39 3.13
C ALA A 30 -41.71 24.35 4.33
N SER A 31 -41.04 23.92 5.41
CA SER A 31 -40.90 24.68 6.66
C SER A 31 -39.60 25.48 6.76
N GLY A 32 -38.80 25.57 5.68
CA GLY A 32 -37.62 26.44 5.62
C GLY A 32 -36.44 25.99 6.50
N LEU A 33 -36.51 24.82 7.13
CA LEU A 33 -35.37 24.17 7.75
C LEU A 33 -34.71 23.29 6.69
N GLN A 34 -33.61 23.74 6.08
CA GLN A 34 -32.73 22.83 5.36
C GLN A 34 -32.16 21.80 6.35
N PRO A 35 -32.17 20.49 6.03
CA PRO A 35 -31.29 19.56 6.71
C PRO A 35 -29.87 20.07 6.53
N GLN A 36 -29.14 20.25 7.64
CA GLN A 36 -27.68 20.29 7.57
C GLN A 36 -27.28 19.03 6.83
N GLN A 37 -26.68 19.20 5.65
CA GLN A 37 -26.08 18.12 4.89
C GLN A 37 -25.03 17.48 5.79
N SER A 38 -25.39 16.42 6.50
CA SER A 38 -24.42 15.53 7.10
C SER A 38 -23.63 14.90 5.95
N ALA A 39 -22.38 15.35 5.82
CA ALA A 39 -21.32 14.79 5.02
C ALA A 39 -21.71 14.49 3.55
N GLY A 40 -22.00 15.56 2.81
CA GLY A 40 -21.51 15.59 1.44
C GLY A 40 -19.99 15.56 1.52
N THR A 41 -19.39 14.37 1.40
CA THR A 41 -17.96 14.24 1.07
C THR A 41 -17.77 15.09 -0.15
N GLN A 42 -17.16 16.26 0.08
CA GLN A 42 -16.59 17.07 -0.96
C GLN A 42 -15.75 16.09 -1.78
N SER A 43 -16.10 15.98 -3.06
CA SER A 43 -15.16 15.55 -4.08
C SER A 43 -14.03 16.57 -4.05
N SER A 44 -13.15 16.47 -3.05
CA SER A 44 -11.78 16.91 -3.16
C SER A 44 -11.18 15.96 -4.18
N GLU A 45 -11.27 16.35 -5.45
CA GLU A 45 -10.15 16.09 -6.34
C GLU A 45 -8.89 16.48 -5.56
N PRO A 46 -7.84 15.64 -5.51
CA PRO A 46 -6.56 16.06 -4.95
C PRO A 46 -5.95 17.06 -5.93
N SER A 47 -6.50 18.26 -5.98
CA SER A 47 -5.87 19.44 -6.58
C SER A 47 -4.78 19.87 -5.61
N GLY A 48 -3.69 19.09 -5.62
CA GLY A 48 -2.65 19.15 -4.61
C GLY A 48 -1.90 17.84 -4.39
N ALA A 49 -2.10 16.78 -5.20
CA ALA A 49 -1.05 15.79 -5.33
C ALA A 49 0.20 16.52 -5.86
N SER A 50 1.15 16.82 -4.96
CA SER A 50 2.51 17.25 -5.29
C SER A 50 3.00 16.45 -6.50
N GLY A 51 3.75 17.06 -7.42
CA GLY A 51 4.25 16.36 -8.61
C GLY A 51 4.89 14.99 -8.27
N THR A 52 5.54 14.92 -7.11
CA THR A 52 6.12 13.71 -6.53
C THR A 52 5.10 12.62 -6.17
N ALA A 53 3.93 12.95 -5.63
CA ALA A 53 2.90 11.95 -5.34
C ALA A 53 2.33 11.31 -6.63
N ARG A 54 2.37 12.03 -7.76
CA ARG A 54 1.98 11.47 -9.07
C ARG A 54 3.02 10.46 -9.57
N GLU A 55 4.30 10.66 -9.26
CA GLU A 55 5.37 9.72 -9.59
C GLU A 55 5.17 8.41 -8.82
N GLY A 56 4.79 8.47 -7.54
CA GLY A 56 4.50 7.31 -6.70
C GLY A 56 3.11 6.67 -6.87
N GLU A 57 2.31 7.05 -7.88
CA GLU A 57 0.90 6.61 -8.02
C GLU A 57 0.75 5.08 -8.15
N LEU A 58 1.78 4.40 -8.67
CA LEU A 58 1.78 2.93 -8.77
C LEU A 58 1.60 2.26 -7.39
N PHE A 59 2.21 2.80 -6.34
CA PHE A 59 2.09 2.26 -4.98
C PHE A 59 0.65 2.33 -4.45
N LEU A 60 -0.07 3.39 -4.80
CA LEU A 60 -1.48 3.57 -4.48
C LEU A 60 -2.35 2.60 -5.27
N LYS A 61 -2.12 2.50 -6.59
CA LYS A 61 -2.91 1.67 -7.50
C LYS A 61 -2.81 0.18 -7.19
N LYS A 62 -1.61 -0.31 -6.86
CA LYS A 62 -1.38 -1.73 -6.52
C LYS A 62 -1.74 -2.07 -5.08
N GLY A 63 -1.98 -1.07 -4.23
CA GLY A 63 -2.35 -1.27 -2.83
C GLY A 63 -1.18 -1.55 -1.89
N CYS A 64 0.05 -1.22 -2.30
CA CYS A 64 1.25 -1.34 -1.45
C CYS A 64 1.08 -0.51 -0.15
N THR A 65 0.40 0.63 -0.27
CA THR A 65 0.20 1.57 0.83
C THR A 65 -0.74 1.08 1.93
N GLN A 66 -1.44 -0.03 1.71
CA GLN A 66 -2.27 -0.66 2.75
C GLN A 66 -1.44 -1.13 3.94
N CYS A 67 -0.19 -1.50 3.69
CA CYS A 67 0.73 -1.98 4.72
C CYS A 67 1.95 -1.10 4.90
N HIS A 68 2.36 -0.35 3.87
CA HIS A 68 3.61 0.40 3.87
C HIS A 68 3.40 1.90 3.68
N GLU A 69 4.27 2.70 4.28
CA GLU A 69 4.46 4.11 3.91
C GLU A 69 5.42 4.24 2.70
N VAL A 70 5.31 5.33 1.92
CA VAL A 70 6.32 5.74 0.94
C VAL A 70 6.65 7.22 1.14
N SER A 71 7.50 7.49 2.13
CA SER A 71 7.69 8.84 2.69
C SER A 71 8.24 9.86 1.69
N TYR A 72 9.12 9.43 0.78
CA TYR A 72 9.76 10.26 -0.25
C TYR A 72 8.73 10.92 -1.17
N TYR A 73 7.68 10.18 -1.55
CA TYR A 73 6.59 10.71 -2.38
C TYR A 73 5.49 11.38 -1.55
N GLY A 74 5.67 11.48 -0.23
CA GLY A 74 4.65 12.01 0.69
C GLY A 74 3.41 11.13 0.79
N ILE A 75 3.54 9.82 0.49
CA ILE A 75 2.43 8.89 0.47
C ILE A 75 2.36 8.18 1.83
N ALA A 76 1.38 8.59 2.64
CA ALA A 76 1.07 7.90 3.88
C ALA A 76 0.51 6.49 3.60
N GLY A 77 0.77 5.58 4.52
CA GLY A 77 0.24 4.23 4.44
C GLY A 77 0.22 3.50 5.78
N GLY A 78 0.08 2.18 5.72
CA GLY A 78 0.05 1.33 6.90
C GLY A 78 1.39 1.29 7.65
N VAL A 79 1.34 0.79 8.89
CA VAL A 79 2.52 0.57 9.75
C VAL A 79 2.86 -0.92 9.90
N THR A 80 2.16 -1.79 9.18
CA THR A 80 2.37 -3.25 9.21
C THR A 80 3.70 -3.62 8.55
N GLY A 81 4.04 -2.93 7.45
CA GLY A 81 5.30 -3.04 6.74
C GLY A 81 6.16 -1.78 6.94
N PRO A 82 7.49 -1.89 6.77
CA PRO A 82 8.39 -0.74 6.86
C PRO A 82 8.22 0.23 5.69
N ASP A 83 8.71 1.45 5.82
CA ASP A 83 8.70 2.44 4.73
C ASP A 83 9.47 1.91 3.51
N LEU A 84 8.81 1.87 2.33
CA LEU A 84 9.40 1.31 1.11
C LEU A 84 10.61 2.12 0.63
N THR A 85 10.74 3.39 1.00
CA THR A 85 11.92 4.19 0.63
C THR A 85 13.22 3.67 1.26
N LYS A 86 13.13 2.78 2.25
CA LYS A 86 14.27 2.14 2.92
C LYS A 86 14.60 0.76 2.36
N ALA A 87 13.87 0.30 1.35
CA ALA A 87 13.99 -1.06 0.82
C ALA A 87 15.41 -1.42 0.34
N TYR A 88 16.19 -0.44 -0.13
CA TYR A 88 17.60 -0.65 -0.53
C TYR A 88 18.51 -1.11 0.61
N GLY A 89 18.25 -0.72 1.86
CA GLY A 89 18.94 -1.23 3.03
C GLY A 89 18.23 -2.44 3.63
N ASP A 90 16.91 -2.33 3.79
CA ASP A 90 16.11 -3.34 4.50
C ASP A 90 16.10 -4.70 3.79
N VAL A 91 16.09 -4.73 2.45
CA VAL A 91 16.00 -5.99 1.71
C VAL A 91 17.29 -6.82 1.82
N PRO A 92 18.49 -6.27 1.54
CA PRO A 92 19.73 -6.98 1.78
C PRO A 92 19.90 -7.45 3.23
N ASP A 93 19.58 -6.57 4.20
CA ASP A 93 19.75 -6.89 5.63
C ASP A 93 18.86 -8.05 6.10
N ARG A 94 17.67 -8.19 5.50
CA ARG A 94 16.66 -9.18 5.93
C ARG A 94 16.66 -10.46 5.10
N PHE A 95 16.95 -10.35 3.81
CA PHE A 95 16.80 -11.44 2.85
C PHE A 95 18.11 -11.85 2.18
N GLY A 96 19.21 -11.11 2.42
CA GLY A 96 20.53 -11.45 1.87
C GLY A 96 20.62 -11.32 0.34
N LYS A 97 19.73 -10.54 -0.28
CA LYS A 97 19.68 -10.30 -1.73
C LYS A 97 19.44 -8.84 -2.05
N THR A 98 19.72 -8.45 -3.29
CA THR A 98 19.44 -7.09 -3.75
C THR A 98 17.94 -6.83 -3.85
N LEU A 99 17.56 -5.54 -3.87
CA LEU A 99 16.17 -5.14 -4.06
C LEU A 99 15.61 -5.68 -5.40
N ALA A 100 16.41 -5.63 -6.47
CA ALA A 100 16.00 -6.12 -7.78
C ALA A 100 15.70 -7.63 -7.76
N GLU A 101 16.58 -8.43 -7.18
CA GLU A 101 16.38 -9.88 -7.01
C GLU A 101 15.14 -10.18 -6.16
N PHE A 102 14.93 -9.42 -5.07
CA PHE A 102 13.75 -9.60 -4.22
C PHE A 102 12.44 -9.28 -4.93
N LEU A 103 12.40 -8.24 -5.77
CA LEU A 103 11.18 -7.91 -6.51
C LEU A 103 10.83 -9.01 -7.51
N GLN A 104 11.84 -9.63 -8.15
CA GLN A 104 11.61 -10.74 -9.07
C GLN A 104 11.19 -12.02 -8.36
N GLU A 105 11.89 -12.35 -7.28
CA GLU A 105 11.68 -13.54 -6.47
C GLU A 105 11.41 -13.14 -5.00
N PRO A 106 10.20 -12.61 -4.70
CA PRO A 106 9.86 -12.19 -3.35
C PRO A 106 9.76 -13.38 -2.41
N GLU A 107 10.04 -13.14 -1.13
CA GLU A 107 9.97 -14.15 -0.07
C GLU A 107 8.99 -13.76 1.05
N GLY A 108 8.54 -14.78 1.79
CA GLY A 108 7.65 -14.61 2.93
C GLY A 108 6.32 -13.97 2.56
N THR A 109 5.83 -13.05 3.39
CA THR A 109 4.54 -12.37 3.20
C THR A 109 4.47 -11.58 1.89
N MET A 110 5.59 -10.99 1.45
CA MET A 110 5.62 -10.20 0.22
C MET A 110 5.41 -11.06 -1.03
N ALA A 111 5.84 -12.33 -1.00
CA ALA A 111 5.59 -13.27 -2.08
C ALA A 111 4.08 -13.50 -2.28
N GLU A 112 3.37 -13.74 -1.18
CA GLU A 112 1.91 -13.91 -1.22
C GLU A 112 1.20 -12.63 -1.64
N MET A 113 1.67 -11.46 -1.16
CA MET A 113 1.06 -10.18 -1.56
C MET A 113 1.26 -9.92 -3.05
N PHE A 114 2.42 -10.22 -3.61
CA PHE A 114 2.69 -10.01 -5.04
C PHE A 114 1.72 -10.82 -5.92
N VAL A 115 1.42 -12.07 -5.52
CA VAL A 115 0.38 -12.88 -6.18
C VAL A 115 -1.01 -12.27 -6.00
N ARG A 116 -1.37 -11.84 -4.79
CA ARG A 116 -2.70 -11.29 -4.49
C ARG A 116 -3.00 -9.93 -5.13
N MET A 117 -1.95 -9.16 -5.41
CA MET A 117 -2.04 -7.85 -6.07
C MET A 117 -1.93 -7.95 -7.60
N ASP A 118 -1.77 -9.17 -8.13
CA ASP A 118 -1.55 -9.44 -9.56
C ASP A 118 -0.47 -8.49 -10.14
N ILE A 119 0.69 -8.42 -9.49
CA ILE A 119 1.79 -7.55 -9.95
C ILE A 119 2.54 -8.21 -11.11
N THR A 120 2.65 -7.52 -12.23
CA THR A 120 3.38 -8.02 -13.40
C THR A 120 4.87 -7.73 -13.30
N ASP A 121 5.68 -8.39 -14.14
CA ASP A 121 7.12 -8.14 -14.17
C ASP A 121 7.47 -6.71 -14.62
N ASP A 122 6.68 -6.14 -15.54
CA ASP A 122 6.81 -4.74 -15.93
C ASP A 122 6.49 -3.78 -14.77
N GLU A 123 5.50 -4.10 -13.93
CA GLU A 123 5.15 -3.31 -12.75
C GLU A 123 6.23 -3.46 -11.66
N LYS A 124 6.82 -4.64 -11.47
CA LYS A 124 7.97 -4.83 -10.58
C LYS A 124 9.15 -3.96 -10.98
N ASN A 125 9.44 -3.87 -12.29
CA ASN A 125 10.50 -3.01 -12.80
C ASN A 125 10.20 -1.52 -12.57
N GLN A 126 8.96 -1.08 -12.78
CA GLN A 126 8.54 0.28 -12.44
C GLN A 126 8.65 0.56 -10.93
N VAL A 127 8.28 -0.40 -10.08
CA VAL A 127 8.50 -0.29 -8.63
C VAL A 127 9.99 -0.12 -8.32
N LEU A 128 10.86 -0.91 -8.95
CA LEU A 128 12.30 -0.78 -8.76
C LEU A 128 12.79 0.62 -9.15
N GLU A 129 12.37 1.16 -10.29
CA GLU A 129 12.72 2.52 -10.73
C GLU A 129 12.26 3.58 -9.72
N LEU A 130 11.01 3.49 -9.26
CA LEU A 130 10.45 4.42 -8.29
C LEU A 130 11.17 4.37 -6.94
N LEU A 131 11.55 3.18 -6.48
CA LEU A 131 12.31 3.02 -5.25
C LEU A 131 13.76 3.49 -5.41
N THR A 132 14.32 3.36 -6.62
CA THR A 132 15.66 3.89 -6.96
C THR A 132 15.67 5.41 -6.88
N ALA A 133 14.66 6.07 -7.43
CA ALA A 133 14.51 7.52 -7.31
C ALA A 133 14.27 7.98 -5.86
N ALA A 134 13.66 7.14 -5.02
CA ALA A 134 13.33 7.48 -3.63
C ALA A 134 14.47 7.25 -2.62
N GLY A 135 15.44 6.38 -2.92
CA GLY A 135 16.51 6.02 -1.97
C GLY A 135 17.76 5.36 -2.56
N GLY A 136 17.79 5.12 -3.88
CA GLY A 136 18.86 4.38 -4.57
C GLY A 136 20.15 5.16 -4.80
N GLU A 137 20.17 6.49 -4.67
CA GLU A 137 21.41 7.27 -4.82
C GLU A 137 22.31 7.24 -3.58
N THR A 138 21.77 6.89 -2.41
CA THR A 138 22.54 6.78 -1.15
C THR A 138 23.10 5.38 -0.88
N ALA A 139 22.82 4.40 -1.74
CA ALA A 139 23.26 3.02 -1.60
C ALA A 139 23.97 2.51 -2.87
N GLN A 140 25.11 3.14 -3.18
CA GLN A 140 26.26 2.55 -3.89
C GLN A 140 26.21 2.48 -5.44
N GLN A 141 27.03 3.35 -6.06
CA GLN A 141 27.74 3.06 -7.31
C GLN A 141 28.59 1.77 -7.16
N PRO A 142 28.70 0.93 -8.21
CA PRO A 142 29.12 -0.47 -8.10
C PRO A 142 30.59 -0.62 -7.65
N ALA A 143 30.81 -1.46 -6.65
CA ALA A 143 32.09 -2.14 -6.46
C ALA A 143 31.82 -3.63 -6.74
N GLY A 144 32.23 -4.08 -7.93
CA GLY A 144 32.01 -5.46 -8.38
C GLY A 144 32.37 -5.69 -9.84
N GLU A 145 33.46 -5.07 -10.32
CA GLU A 145 34.20 -5.62 -11.45
C GLU A 145 34.99 -6.83 -10.92
N GLU A 146 34.51 -8.04 -11.21
CA GLU A 146 35.36 -9.23 -11.23
C GLU A 146 34.96 -10.20 -12.35
N ASN A 147 35.61 -9.96 -13.48
CA ASN A 147 36.14 -10.93 -14.45
C ASN A 147 35.22 -12.05 -14.94
N GLU A 148 34.60 -11.73 -16.07
CA GLU A 148 34.41 -12.61 -17.23
C GLU A 148 35.52 -13.66 -17.35
N SER A 149 35.17 -14.91 -17.01
CA SER A 149 35.91 -16.09 -17.46
C SER A 149 35.49 -16.42 -18.87
N THR A 150 36.27 -16.00 -19.86
CA THR A 150 36.29 -16.69 -21.17
C THR A 150 37.73 -17.06 -21.52
N GLU A 151 38.03 -18.33 -21.26
CA GLU A 151 38.74 -19.25 -22.15
C GLU A 151 39.44 -18.62 -23.37
N ASN A 152 40.78 -18.63 -23.38
CA ASN A 152 41.53 -18.60 -24.62
C ASN A 152 42.69 -19.60 -24.55
N THR A 153 42.38 -20.82 -24.99
CA THR A 153 43.33 -21.86 -25.38
C THR A 153 44.29 -21.31 -26.42
N ASN A 154 45.57 -21.15 -26.06
CA ASN A 154 46.65 -21.09 -27.04
C ASN A 154 47.94 -21.67 -26.45
N ASN A 155 48.09 -22.99 -26.63
CA ASN A 155 49.39 -23.64 -26.76
C ASN A 155 49.75 -23.64 -28.26
N PRO A 156 50.95 -23.19 -28.64
CA PRO A 156 51.78 -24.14 -29.39
C PRO A 156 53.28 -24.15 -29.02
N GLU A 157 53.78 -25.39 -29.02
CA GLU A 157 55.14 -25.94 -29.22
C GLU A 157 56.22 -25.75 -28.15
#